data_AF-A0A0K9P3Q3-F1
#
_entry.id   AF-A0A0K9P3Q3-F1
#
_cell.length_a   1.000
_cell.length_b   1.000
_cell.length_c   1.000
_cell.angle_alpha   90.00
_cell.angle_beta   90.00
_cell.angle_gamma   90.00
#
_symmetry.space_group_name_H-M   'P 1'
#
loop_
_entity.id
_entity.type
_entity.pdbx_description
1 polymer ?
#
loop_
_entity_poly.entity_id
_entity_poly.type
_entity_poly.pdbx_seq_one_letter_code
_entity_poly.pdbx_strand_id
1 'polypeptide(L)'
;MSEVSGTGRKPWNQKCTGRARDGSIRGPQFRHGATMHGPKPRSHAIKLQKKVRRLGLKSELSARTTEGKLIVFKNFDIDTHKTNHIASCVSQMDVVHVRARRHILKFL
;
A
#
# COMPACT_ATOMS: atom_id res chain seq x y z
N MET A 1 -13.74 17.24 -20.99
CA MET A 1 -13.57 18.71 -20.95
C MET A 1 -14.30 19.38 -19.79
N SER A 2 -15.37 18.79 -19.24
CA SER A 2 -16.23 19.41 -18.20
C SER A 2 -15.57 19.59 -16.83
N GLU A 3 -14.48 18.88 -16.53
CA GLU A 3 -13.79 18.99 -15.23
C GLU A 3 -12.93 20.26 -15.12
N VAL A 4 -12.53 20.85 -16.25
CA VAL A 4 -11.74 22.09 -16.29
C VAL A 4 -12.66 23.28 -16.52
N SER A 5 -12.50 24.31 -15.69
CA SER A 5 -13.26 25.55 -15.81
C SER A 5 -12.88 26.30 -17.10
N GLY A 6 -13.85 26.99 -17.71
CA GLY A 6 -13.61 27.79 -18.93
C GLY A 6 -14.92 28.20 -19.61
N THR A 7 -14.86 28.69 -20.84
CA THR A 7 -16.04 29.11 -21.62
C THR A 7 -16.54 27.97 -22.53
N GLY A 8 -17.87 27.79 -22.60
CA GLY A 8 -18.51 26.81 -23.49
C GLY A 8 -18.74 27.30 -24.93
N ARG A 9 -18.54 28.60 -25.18
CA ARG A 9 -18.60 29.22 -26.51
C ARG A 9 -17.40 28.77 -27.34
N LYS A 10 -17.66 28.47 -28.62
CA LYS A 10 -16.61 28.17 -29.60
C LYS A 10 -15.63 29.36 -29.70
N PRO A 11 -14.30 29.13 -29.75
CA PRO A 11 -13.33 30.22 -29.70
C PRO A 11 -13.39 31.15 -30.92
N TRP A 12 -13.63 30.59 -32.11
CA TRP A 12 -13.80 31.33 -33.36
C TRP A 12 -14.65 30.55 -34.37
N ASN A 13 -15.07 31.22 -35.45
CA ASN A 13 -15.87 30.62 -36.51
C ASN A 13 -15.11 29.50 -37.24
N GLN A 14 -15.84 28.46 -37.68
CA GLN A 14 -15.26 27.23 -38.24
C GLN A 14 -14.44 27.43 -39.52
N LYS A 15 -14.70 28.51 -40.28
CA LYS A 15 -14.05 28.84 -41.55
C LYS A 15 -13.77 30.35 -41.60
N CYS A 16 -12.98 30.77 -42.60
CA CYS A 16 -12.66 32.17 -42.89
C CYS A 16 -11.90 32.90 -41.78
N THR A 17 -11.14 32.18 -40.97
CA THR A 17 -10.36 32.73 -39.83
C THR A 17 -8.85 32.54 -39.98
N GLY A 18 -8.39 31.79 -40.99
CA GLY A 18 -6.96 31.48 -41.20
C GLY A 18 -6.32 30.63 -40.09
N ARG A 19 -7.10 30.18 -39.10
CA ARG A 19 -6.67 29.42 -37.93
C ARG A 19 -7.05 27.95 -38.04
N ALA A 20 -6.42 27.11 -37.22
CA ALA A 20 -6.84 25.74 -37.00
C ALA A 20 -8.31 25.67 -36.53
N ARG A 21 -8.96 24.54 -36.78
CA ARG A 21 -10.37 24.34 -36.40
C ARG A 21 -10.43 23.87 -34.95
N ASP A 22 -11.15 24.62 -34.12
CA ASP A 22 -11.32 24.26 -32.71
C ASP A 22 -12.77 24.26 -32.26
N GLY A 23 -13.09 23.31 -31.39
CA GLY A 23 -14.41 23.18 -30.78
C GLY A 23 -14.54 24.05 -29.52
N SER A 24 -13.55 24.00 -28.64
CA SER A 24 -13.55 24.70 -27.36
C SER A 24 -12.13 24.89 -26.84
N ILE A 25 -11.90 25.98 -26.10
CA ILE A 25 -10.62 26.31 -25.46
C ILE A 25 -10.22 25.35 -24.34
N ARG A 26 -11.17 24.56 -23.78
CA ARG A 26 -10.89 23.60 -22.70
C ARG A 26 -10.19 22.32 -23.22
N GLY A 27 -9.80 22.32 -24.49
CA GLY A 27 -9.22 21.18 -25.18
C GLY A 27 -7.82 20.88 -24.62
N PRO A 28 -7.44 19.61 -24.52
CA PRO A 28 -6.13 19.18 -24.00
C PRO A 28 -4.94 19.68 -24.84
N GLN A 29 -5.18 20.03 -26.11
CA GLN A 29 -4.16 20.64 -26.97
C GLN A 29 -3.80 22.07 -26.55
N PHE A 30 -4.67 22.74 -25.78
CA PHE A 30 -4.44 24.08 -25.29
C PHE A 30 -3.76 24.09 -23.93
N ARG A 31 -2.96 25.11 -23.67
CA ARG A 31 -2.40 25.36 -22.34
C ARG A 31 -3.54 25.59 -21.34
N HIS A 32 -3.43 24.97 -20.16
CA HIS A 32 -4.48 24.96 -19.12
C HIS A 32 -5.78 24.26 -19.54
N GLY A 33 -5.76 23.49 -20.63
CA GLY A 33 -6.88 22.64 -21.04
C GLY A 33 -7.02 21.37 -20.19
N ALA A 34 -8.00 20.53 -20.53
CA ALA A 34 -8.21 19.26 -19.85
C ALA A 34 -7.01 18.31 -19.96
N THR A 35 -6.75 17.49 -18.94
CA THR A 35 -5.78 16.39 -19.04
C THR A 35 -6.47 15.16 -19.65
N MET A 36 -5.88 14.55 -20.70
CA MET A 36 -6.50 13.42 -21.42
C MET A 36 -6.66 12.16 -20.55
N HIS A 37 -5.58 11.72 -19.92
CA HIS A 37 -5.53 10.52 -19.06
C HIS A 37 -4.87 10.83 -17.72
N GLY A 38 -5.40 11.84 -17.03
CA GLY A 38 -4.94 12.19 -15.70
C GLY A 38 -5.32 11.13 -14.66
N PRO A 39 -4.56 11.00 -13.55
CA PRO A 39 -4.92 10.11 -12.46
C PRO A 39 -6.23 10.59 -11.83
N LYS A 40 -7.19 9.67 -11.70
CA LYS A 40 -8.45 9.91 -10.98
C LYS A 40 -8.42 9.21 -9.63
N PRO A 41 -9.00 9.81 -8.58
CA PRO A 41 -9.10 9.15 -7.27
C PRO A 41 -9.84 7.83 -7.44
N ARG A 42 -9.16 6.72 -7.14
CA ARG A 42 -9.76 5.39 -7.19
C ARG A 42 -9.22 4.53 -6.06
N SER A 43 -10.05 3.61 -5.58
CA SER A 43 -9.57 2.58 -4.67
C SER A 43 -8.73 1.55 -5.44
N HIS A 44 -7.58 1.21 -4.87
CA HIS A 44 -6.74 0.09 -5.32
C HIS A 44 -6.95 -1.17 -4.46
N ALA A 45 -7.96 -1.17 -3.58
CA ALA A 45 -8.24 -2.31 -2.72
C ALA A 45 -8.72 -3.51 -3.53
N ILE A 46 -8.00 -4.63 -3.42
CA ILE A 46 -8.37 -5.90 -4.08
C ILE A 46 -8.84 -6.88 -3.01
N LYS A 47 -9.99 -7.52 -3.26
CA LYS A 47 -10.52 -8.56 -2.37
C LYS A 47 -9.73 -9.85 -2.53
N LEU A 48 -8.75 -10.06 -1.65
CA LEU A 48 -8.03 -11.33 -1.54
C LEU A 48 -8.85 -12.38 -0.79
N GLN A 49 -8.79 -13.64 -1.24
CA GLN A 49 -9.45 -14.76 -0.56
C GLN A 49 -8.88 -14.96 0.85
N LYS A 50 -9.75 -15.26 1.83
CA LYS A 50 -9.34 -15.46 3.24
C LYS A 50 -8.31 -16.59 3.40
N LYS A 51 -8.40 -17.65 2.59
CA LYS A 51 -7.47 -18.80 2.61
C LYS A 51 -6.05 -18.39 2.21
N VAL A 52 -5.90 -17.57 1.17
CA VAL A 52 -4.59 -17.08 0.70
C VAL A 52 -3.92 -16.21 1.76
N ARG A 53 -4.68 -15.33 2.44
CA ARG A 53 -4.14 -14.52 3.54
C ARG A 53 -3.63 -15.37 4.70
N ARG A 54 -4.39 -16.39 5.10
CA ARG A 54 -3.99 -17.34 6.15
C ARG A 54 -2.74 -18.12 5.75
N LEU A 55 -2.65 -18.54 4.48
CA LEU A 55 -1.49 -19.25 3.96
C LEU A 55 -0.23 -18.37 3.96
N GLY A 56 -0.35 -17.11 3.56
CA GLY A 56 0.77 -16.16 3.60
C GLY A 56 1.35 -15.99 4.99
N LEU A 57 0.50 -15.84 6.01
CA LEU A 57 0.94 -15.74 7.42
C LEU A 57 1.68 -17.00 7.88
N LYS A 58 1.16 -18.18 7.56
CA LYS A 58 1.82 -19.46 7.89
C LYS A 58 3.18 -19.60 7.22
N SER A 59 3.25 -19.23 5.95
CA SER A 59 4.48 -19.29 5.15
C SER A 59 5.56 -18.38 5.73
N GLU A 60 5.23 -17.13 6.05
CA GLU A 60 6.19 -16.18 6.62
C GLU A 60 6.68 -16.62 8.01
N LEU A 61 5.78 -17.08 8.89
CA LEU A 61 6.17 -17.58 10.21
C LEU A 61 7.09 -18.80 10.13
N SER A 62 6.83 -19.70 9.17
CA SER A 62 7.70 -20.86 8.90
C SER A 62 9.07 -20.43 8.39
N ALA A 63 9.12 -19.45 7.48
CA ALA A 63 10.38 -18.89 6.99
C ALA A 63 11.20 -18.25 8.11
N ARG A 64 10.59 -17.42 8.96
CA ARG A 64 11.25 -16.79 10.12
C ARG A 64 11.74 -17.79 11.15
N THR A 65 11.00 -18.89 11.33
CA THR A 65 11.42 -20.00 12.19
C THR A 65 12.65 -20.69 11.62
N THR A 66 12.69 -20.91 10.30
CA THR A 66 13.83 -21.52 9.60
C THR A 66 15.07 -20.63 9.69
N GLU A 67 14.91 -19.31 9.61
CA GLU A 67 15.98 -18.33 9.83
C GLU A 67 16.42 -18.20 11.29
N GLY A 68 15.74 -18.84 12.25
CA GLY A 68 16.03 -18.73 13.68
C GLY A 68 15.68 -17.38 14.30
N LYS A 69 14.93 -16.51 13.59
CA LYS A 69 14.60 -15.13 14.02
C LYS A 69 13.26 -15.03 14.76
N LEU A 70 12.59 -16.14 15.01
CA LEU A 70 11.31 -16.17 15.72
C LEU A 70 11.50 -16.66 17.15
N ILE A 71 11.14 -15.81 18.12
CA ILE A 71 11.15 -16.13 19.55
C ILE A 71 9.70 -16.09 20.05
N VAL A 72 9.28 -17.13 20.76
CA VAL A 72 7.92 -17.24 21.31
C VAL A 72 8.00 -17.26 22.83
N PHE A 73 7.39 -16.27 23.48
CA PHE A 73 7.29 -16.19 24.93
C PHE A 73 5.89 -16.66 25.37
N LYS A 74 5.81 -17.38 26.49
CA LYS A 74 4.53 -17.82 27.07
C LYS A 74 3.93 -16.76 27.98
N ASN A 75 4.76 -16.23 28.90
CA ASN A 75 4.45 -15.11 29.77
C ASN A 75 5.63 -14.13 29.68
N PHE A 76 5.34 -12.84 29.57
CA PHE A 76 6.34 -11.77 29.54
C PHE A 76 5.95 -10.75 30.62
N ASP A 77 6.31 -11.08 31.85
CA ASP A 77 6.03 -10.24 33.00
C ASP A 77 7.14 -9.18 33.11
N ILE A 78 6.74 -7.91 32.97
CA ILE A 78 7.63 -6.76 33.13
C ILE A 78 7.11 -5.93 34.29
N ASP A 79 7.93 -5.75 35.32
CA ASP A 79 7.55 -4.99 36.51
C ASP A 79 7.30 -3.50 36.23
N THR A 80 7.79 -2.97 35.10
CA THR A 80 7.64 -1.54 34.75
C THR A 80 7.55 -1.30 33.24
N HIS A 81 6.56 -0.51 32.81
CA HIS A 81 6.30 -0.19 31.39
C HIS A 81 7.27 0.87 30.80
N LYS A 82 8.44 1.10 31.40
CA LYS A 82 9.40 2.09 30.88
C LYS A 82 10.23 1.47 29.75
N THR A 83 10.38 2.20 28.65
CA THR A 83 11.12 1.77 27.46
C THR A 83 12.55 1.33 27.78
N ASN A 84 13.22 1.99 28.74
CA ASN A 84 14.59 1.65 29.15
C ASN A 84 14.69 0.24 29.75
N HIS A 85 13.72 -0.18 30.57
CA HIS A 85 13.72 -1.53 31.16
C HIS A 85 13.48 -2.61 30.11
N ILE A 86 12.61 -2.33 29.13
CA ILE A 86 12.33 -3.25 28.02
C ILE A 86 13.58 -3.41 27.13
N ALA A 87 14.27 -2.33 26.78
CA ALA A 87 15.48 -2.38 25.96
C ALA A 87 16.61 -3.17 26.64
N SER A 88 16.78 -2.98 27.96
CA SER A 88 17.75 -3.75 28.75
C SER A 88 17.42 -5.24 28.79
N CYS A 89 16.14 -5.59 28.99
CA CYS A 89 15.67 -6.98 29.00
C CYS A 89 15.91 -7.66 27.63
N VAL A 90 15.56 -6.98 26.53
CA VAL A 90 15.76 -7.49 25.16
C VAL A 90 17.25 -7.69 24.85
N SER A 91 18.12 -6.80 25.34
CA SER A 91 19.58 -6.91 25.12
C SER A 91 20.21 -8.06 25.90
N GLN A 92 19.62 -8.47 27.02
CA GLN A 92 20.05 -9.61 27.83
C GLN A 92 19.55 -10.96 27.28
N MET A 93 18.54 -10.93 26.41
CA MET A 93 18.01 -12.13 25.77
C MET A 93 18.90 -12.53 24.59
N ASP A 94 20.01 -13.21 24.87
CA ASP A 94 20.80 -13.90 23.86
C ASP A 94 19.94 -14.92 23.09
N VAL A 95 20.21 -15.03 21.79
CA VAL A 95 19.37 -15.70 20.77
C VAL A 95 19.28 -17.21 20.99
N VAL A 96 18.41 -17.65 21.90
CA VAL A 96 18.12 -19.07 22.12
C VAL A 96 17.19 -19.59 21.04
N HIS A 97 17.77 -20.34 20.12
CA HIS A 97 17.08 -21.04 19.04
C HIS A 97 16.09 -22.06 19.62
N VAL A 98 14.80 -21.77 19.48
CA VAL A 98 13.74 -22.69 19.89
C VAL A 98 13.76 -23.91 18.97
N ARG A 99 14.31 -25.01 19.47
CA ARG A 99 14.08 -26.36 18.94
C ARG A 99 12.61 -26.70 19.22
N ALA A 100 11.71 -26.18 18.40
CA ALA A 100 10.27 -26.38 18.57
C ALA A 100 9.95 -27.88 18.47
N ARG A 101 9.35 -28.43 19.53
CA ARG A 101 8.80 -29.79 19.52
C ARG A 101 7.87 -29.91 18.31
N ARG A 102 8.12 -30.92 17.46
CA ARG A 102 7.45 -31.26 16.17
C ARG A 102 5.92 -31.35 16.19
N HIS A 103 5.25 -31.02 17.29
CA HIS A 103 3.82 -31.25 17.48
C HIS A 103 2.93 -30.03 17.15
N ILE A 104 3.45 -28.80 17.21
CA ILE A 104 2.67 -27.57 16.91
C ILE A 104 2.61 -27.32 15.39
N LEU A 105 3.57 -27.82 14.63
CA LEU A 105 3.64 -27.67 13.16
C LEU A 105 2.80 -28.70 12.38
N LYS A 106 2.06 -29.61 13.02
CA LYS A 106 1.17 -30.56 12.32
C LYS A 106 -0.19 -29.99 11.91
N PHE A 107 -0.51 -28.75 12.29
CA PHE A 107 -1.84 -28.15 12.06
C PHE A 107 -1.84 -26.71 11.49
N LEU A 108 -0.67 -26.17 11.14
CA LEU A 108 -0.56 -25.04 10.22
C LEU A 108 -0.17 -25.57 8.85
#